data_AF-A0A2W0BIY8-F1
#
_entry.id   AF-A0A2W0BIY8-F1
#
_cell.length_a   1.000
_cell.length_b   1.000
_cell.length_c   1.000
_cell.angle_alpha   90.00
_cell.angle_beta   90.00
_cell.angle_gamma   90.00
#
_symmetry.space_group_name_H-M   'P 1'
#
loop_
_entity.id
_entity.type
_entity.pdbx_description
1 polymer ?
#
loop_
_entity_poly.entity_id
_entity_poly.type
_entity_poly.pdbx_seq_one_letter_code
_entity_poly.pdbx_strand_id
1 'polypeptide(L)'
;MPFLKNIRALSSDSFECEIVNSDALLSICRHGEEHRPERLLISLPASACSEPLRPCRHLKKEKFEEKDMPKLDTANLQKSLELFGKPMPKVVSPRVHAIADYVTAAGFLVAGALFWKKNKRAALASLLCGAAETGIALLTDYPGGVKNLISFPLHGKIDFGVAGMVAAMPQFLAFENEGEKGFFRVQSIMIGGLAAATKFEPQQLSGEREEPERKAA
;
A
#
# COMPACT_ATOMS: atom_id res chain seq x y z
N MET A 1 22.20 -2.36 -7.87
CA MET A 1 22.26 -0.89 -7.79
C MET A 1 21.96 -0.30 -9.17
N PRO A 2 20.73 0.15 -9.44
CA PRO A 2 20.41 0.95 -10.62
C PRO A 2 19.80 2.28 -10.18
N PHE A 3 20.66 3.28 -9.95
CA PHE A 3 20.29 4.69 -9.89
C PHE A 3 21.33 5.40 -10.78
N LEU A 4 20.96 6.50 -11.43
CA LEU A 4 21.71 7.22 -12.49
C LEU A 4 21.31 6.81 -13.92
N LYS A 5 20.12 7.24 -14.36
CA LYS A 5 19.76 7.24 -15.78
C LYS A 5 19.56 8.62 -16.42
N ASN A 6 19.77 9.72 -15.71
CA ASN A 6 19.57 11.06 -16.29
C ASN A 6 20.70 12.01 -15.86
N ILE A 7 21.76 12.07 -16.65
CA ILE A 7 22.76 13.16 -16.60
C ILE A 7 22.63 13.90 -17.94
N ARG A 8 22.46 15.22 -17.90
CA ARG A 8 22.38 16.08 -19.08
C ARG A 8 23.44 17.18 -18.94
N ALA A 9 24.34 17.28 -19.91
CA ALA A 9 25.34 18.35 -19.97
C ALA A 9 24.68 19.64 -20.47
N LEU A 10 24.92 20.76 -19.77
CA LEU A 10 24.56 22.10 -20.21
C LEU A 10 25.87 22.84 -20.55
N SER A 11 26.11 23.05 -21.85
CA SER A 11 27.22 23.86 -22.41
C SER A 11 28.60 23.20 -22.52
N SER A 12 29.34 23.52 -23.59
CA SER A 12 30.60 22.84 -23.98
C SER A 12 31.87 23.33 -23.31
N ASP A 13 31.83 24.40 -22.51
CA ASP A 13 33.08 25.06 -22.07
C ASP A 13 33.27 25.06 -20.54
N SER A 14 32.47 24.31 -19.78
CA SER A 14 32.68 24.11 -18.34
C SER A 14 32.00 22.81 -17.89
N PHE A 15 32.77 21.84 -17.38
CA PHE A 15 32.21 20.63 -16.78
C PHE A 15 31.55 20.96 -15.43
N GLU A 16 30.34 21.51 -15.44
CA GLU A 16 29.46 21.52 -14.27
C GLU A 16 28.46 20.37 -14.41
N CYS A 17 28.63 19.32 -13.60
CA CYS A 17 27.62 18.28 -13.42
C CYS A 17 26.78 18.66 -12.20
N GLU A 18 25.54 19.08 -12.43
CA GLU A 18 24.56 19.26 -11.35
C GLU A 18 23.83 17.93 -11.12
N ILE A 19 23.99 17.35 -9.92
CA ILE A 19 23.15 16.24 -9.48
C ILE A 19 21.82 16.83 -9.03
N VAL A 20 20.85 16.89 -9.93
CA VAL A 20 19.49 17.31 -9.58
C VAL A 20 18.75 16.11 -8.99
N ASN A 21 18.63 16.07 -7.66
CA ASN A 21 17.68 15.20 -6.99
C ASN A 21 16.25 15.75 -7.20
N SER A 22 15.31 14.90 -7.58
CA SER A 22 13.95 15.30 -7.99
C SER A 22 13.16 16.01 -6.88
N ASP A 23 13.55 15.83 -5.62
CA ASP A 23 12.89 16.43 -4.47
C ASP A 23 13.22 17.93 -4.29
N ALA A 24 14.37 18.38 -4.78
CA ALA A 24 14.81 19.78 -4.64
C ALA A 24 14.07 20.74 -5.60
N LEU A 25 13.76 20.29 -6.82
CA LEU A 25 13.00 21.10 -7.79
C LEU A 25 11.57 21.41 -7.32
N LEU A 26 10.94 20.49 -6.58
CA LEU A 26 9.57 20.68 -6.07
C LEU A 26 9.48 21.69 -4.93
N SER A 27 10.59 21.98 -4.23
CA SER A 27 10.64 23.03 -3.20
C SER A 27 10.87 24.41 -3.80
N ILE A 28 11.66 24.52 -4.87
CA ILE A 28 11.99 25.80 -5.52
C ILE A 28 10.79 26.38 -6.29
N CYS A 29 9.96 25.54 -6.91
CA CYS A 29 8.77 26.02 -7.63
C CYS A 29 7.64 26.55 -6.72
N ARG A 30 7.72 26.36 -5.39
CA ARG A 30 6.63 26.74 -4.46
C ARG A 30 6.83 28.10 -3.79
N HIS A 31 8.04 28.66 -3.83
CA HIS A 31 8.33 30.01 -3.37
C HIS A 31 9.10 30.73 -4.48
N GLY A 32 8.42 31.60 -5.22
CA GLY A 32 9.00 32.39 -6.30
C GLY A 32 9.95 33.49 -5.79
N GLU A 33 11.09 33.08 -5.23
CA GLU A 33 12.18 33.94 -4.80
C GLU A 33 13.49 33.44 -5.44
N GLU A 34 14.13 34.30 -6.19
CA GLU A 34 15.38 34.06 -6.91
C GLU A 34 16.56 34.01 -5.94
N HIS A 35 16.84 32.83 -5.37
CA HIS A 35 18.03 32.62 -4.53
C HIS A 35 19.16 31.95 -5.30
N ARG A 36 20.23 32.72 -5.52
CA ARG A 36 21.54 32.28 -6.02
C ARG A 36 22.15 31.26 -5.02
N PRO A 37 22.39 29.99 -5.39
CA PRO A 37 23.00 29.03 -4.48
C PRO A 37 24.51 29.24 -4.40
N GLU A 38 25.06 29.28 -3.19
CA GLU A 38 26.49 29.18 -2.93
C GLU A 38 27.01 27.79 -3.34
N ARG A 39 28.14 27.76 -4.08
CA ARG A 39 28.76 26.56 -4.62
C ARG A 39 29.34 25.68 -3.51
N LEU A 40 28.77 24.50 -3.28
CA LEU A 40 29.45 23.41 -2.58
C LEU A 40 30.18 22.53 -3.62
N LEU A 41 31.46 22.84 -3.87
CA LEU A 41 32.33 22.10 -4.79
C LEU A 41 32.86 20.83 -4.11
N ILE A 42 32.45 19.65 -4.59
CA ILE A 42 33.11 18.39 -4.24
C ILE A 42 33.93 17.94 -5.46
N SER A 43 35.24 17.85 -5.27
CA SER A 43 36.22 17.37 -6.26
C SER A 43 36.19 15.84 -6.34
N LEU A 44 35.97 15.28 -7.54
CA LEU A 44 36.17 13.85 -7.83
C LEU A 44 37.29 13.68 -8.87
N PRO A 45 38.14 12.64 -8.75
CA PRO A 45 39.30 12.45 -9.62
C PRO A 45 38.90 11.98 -11.03
N ALA A 46 39.69 12.43 -12.01
CA ALA A 46 39.48 12.28 -13.46
C ALA A 46 39.46 10.83 -14.00
N SER A 47 39.67 9.82 -13.15
CA SER A 47 39.72 8.40 -13.56
C SER A 47 38.35 7.75 -13.76
N ALA A 48 37.24 8.43 -13.44
CA ALA A 48 35.89 7.90 -13.64
C ALA A 48 35.37 8.01 -15.10
N CYS A 49 36.10 8.67 -15.99
CA CYS A 49 35.70 8.86 -17.39
C CYS A 49 36.44 7.89 -18.32
N SER A 50 36.02 6.63 -18.34
CA SER A 50 36.51 5.65 -19.33
C SER A 50 35.42 5.32 -20.34
N GLU A 51 35.14 6.22 -21.28
CA GLU A 51 34.78 5.92 -22.69
C GLU A 51 34.81 7.23 -23.52
N PRO A 52 35.38 7.24 -24.74
CA PRO A 52 35.33 8.41 -25.62
C PRO A 52 33.91 8.58 -26.20
N LEU A 53 33.28 9.71 -25.86
CA LEU A 53 31.97 10.11 -26.38
C LEU A 53 32.01 10.24 -27.92
N ARG A 54 31.18 9.46 -28.62
CA ARG A 54 30.94 9.60 -30.06
C ARG A 54 30.28 10.97 -30.35
N PRO A 55 30.58 11.62 -31.49
CA PRO A 55 29.93 12.87 -31.84
C PRO A 55 28.44 12.66 -32.09
N CYS A 56 27.60 13.38 -31.33
CA CYS A 56 26.15 13.44 -31.52
C CYS A 56 25.82 14.03 -32.90
N ARG A 57 25.67 13.16 -33.91
CA ARG A 57 25.07 13.51 -35.20
C ARG A 57 23.63 13.03 -35.17
N HIS A 58 22.70 13.97 -35.40
CA HIS A 58 21.26 13.75 -35.61
C HIS A 58 20.45 13.27 -34.39
N LEU A 59 20.19 14.18 -33.44
CA LEU A 59 18.93 14.15 -32.70
C LEU A 59 17.92 15.01 -33.47
N LYS A 60 17.01 14.36 -34.20
CA LYS A 60 15.78 15.01 -34.64
C LYS A 60 15.10 15.55 -33.38
N LYS A 61 14.72 16.82 -33.39
CA LYS A 61 13.77 17.36 -32.43
C LYS A 61 12.46 16.60 -32.64
N GLU A 62 12.26 15.50 -31.93
CA GLU A 62 10.92 14.96 -31.76
C GLU A 62 10.18 15.99 -30.92
N LYS A 63 9.27 16.69 -31.59
CA LYS A 63 8.30 17.59 -30.98
C LYS A 63 7.47 16.70 -30.06
N PHE A 64 7.75 16.76 -28.76
CA PHE A 64 6.88 16.19 -27.75
C PHE A 64 5.55 16.96 -27.86
N GLU A 65 4.64 16.48 -28.71
CA GLU A 65 3.29 17.00 -28.76
C GLU A 65 2.66 16.70 -27.40
N GLU A 66 2.19 17.75 -26.75
CA GLU A 66 1.36 17.76 -25.53
C GLU A 66 0.07 16.91 -25.65
N LYS A 67 -0.15 16.26 -26.79
CA LYS A 67 -1.35 15.48 -27.13
C LYS A 67 -1.40 14.09 -26.49
N ASP A 68 -0.29 13.59 -25.94
CA ASP A 68 -0.22 12.25 -25.34
C ASP A 68 -0.38 12.25 -23.82
N MET A 69 -0.68 13.40 -23.21
CA MET A 69 -1.08 13.40 -21.80
C MET A 69 -2.49 12.79 -21.70
N PRO A 70 -2.70 11.69 -20.96
CA PRO A 70 -4.04 11.19 -20.72
C PRO A 70 -4.79 12.32 -20.02
N LYS A 71 -5.78 12.92 -20.71
CA LYS A 71 -6.66 13.91 -20.10
C LYS A 71 -7.34 13.20 -18.95
N LEU A 72 -6.89 13.51 -17.73
CA LEU A 72 -7.50 13.03 -16.52
C LEU A 72 -8.94 13.50 -16.56
N ASP A 73 -9.87 12.57 -16.71
CA ASP A 73 -11.29 12.88 -16.78
C ASP A 73 -11.73 13.38 -15.39
N THR A 74 -11.65 14.69 -15.22
CA THR A 74 -11.92 15.38 -13.97
C THR A 74 -13.35 15.16 -13.51
N ALA A 75 -14.29 14.92 -14.44
CA ALA A 75 -15.69 14.63 -14.10
C ALA A 75 -15.85 13.24 -13.49
N ASN A 76 -15.20 12.22 -14.06
CA ASN A 76 -15.20 10.87 -13.47
C ASN A 76 -14.38 10.79 -12.18
N LEU A 77 -13.33 11.61 -12.06
CA LEU A 77 -12.54 11.73 -10.83
C LEU A 77 -13.35 12.37 -9.70
N GLN A 78 -14.02 13.49 -9.96
CA GLN A 78 -14.89 14.17 -9.00
C GLN A 78 -16.02 13.25 -8.54
N LYS A 79 -16.69 12.58 -9.48
CA LYS A 79 -17.76 11.62 -9.17
C LYS A 79 -17.26 10.45 -8.33
N SER A 80 -16.04 9.97 -8.59
CA SER A 80 -15.40 8.93 -7.77
C SER A 80 -15.09 9.46 -6.37
N LEU A 81 -14.51 10.64 -6.25
CA LEU A 81 -14.22 11.29 -4.96
C LEU A 81 -15.48 11.56 -4.15
N GLU A 82 -16.56 12.00 -4.78
CA GLU A 82 -17.87 12.16 -4.14
C GLU A 82 -18.46 10.83 -3.67
N LEU A 83 -18.26 9.75 -4.43
CA LEU A 83 -18.71 8.42 -4.04
C LEU A 83 -17.88 7.87 -2.87
N PHE A 84 -16.57 8.07 -2.87
CA PHE A 84 -15.67 7.69 -1.78
C PHE A 84 -15.84 8.57 -0.53
N GLY A 85 -16.27 9.82 -0.70
CA GLY A 85 -16.51 10.77 0.40
C GLY A 85 -17.84 10.57 1.13
N LYS A 86 -18.78 9.80 0.56
CA LYS A 86 -20.06 9.51 1.20
C LYS A 86 -19.91 8.40 2.24
N PRO A 87 -20.38 8.60 3.48
CA PRO A 87 -20.34 7.54 4.50
C PRO A 87 -21.19 6.36 4.03
N MET A 88 -20.61 5.15 4.06
CA MET A 88 -21.35 3.95 3.74
C MET A 88 -22.41 3.65 4.80
N PRO A 89 -23.61 3.19 4.40
CA PRO A 89 -24.65 2.84 5.35
C PRO A 89 -24.17 1.69 6.23
N LYS A 90 -24.25 1.88 7.55
CA LYS A 90 -23.87 0.87 8.54
C LYS A 90 -24.99 -0.16 8.67
N VAL A 91 -24.96 -1.21 7.85
CA VAL A 91 -26.02 -2.24 7.77
C VAL A 91 -25.56 -3.62 8.23
N VAL A 92 -24.25 -3.86 8.27
CA VAL A 92 -23.69 -5.15 8.69
C VAL A 92 -23.70 -5.25 10.21
N SER A 93 -24.32 -6.31 10.72
CA SER A 93 -24.38 -6.61 12.16
C SER A 93 -23.09 -7.27 12.65
N PRO A 94 -22.77 -7.20 13.95
CA PRO A 94 -21.58 -7.85 14.51
C PRO A 94 -21.49 -9.36 14.21
N ARG A 95 -22.61 -10.08 14.22
CA ARG A 95 -22.65 -11.52 13.88
C ARG A 95 -22.28 -11.78 12.42
N VAL A 96 -22.79 -10.96 11.50
CA VAL A 96 -22.51 -11.10 10.07
C VAL A 96 -21.05 -10.78 9.78
N HIS A 97 -20.50 -9.76 10.43
CA HIS A 97 -19.09 -9.41 10.34
C HIS A 97 -18.19 -10.57 10.80
N ALA A 98 -18.43 -11.11 12.00
CA ALA A 98 -17.65 -12.22 12.53
C ALA A 98 -17.67 -13.47 11.63
N ILE A 99 -18.81 -13.79 11.00
CA ILE A 99 -18.89 -14.88 10.01
C ILE A 99 -18.01 -14.55 8.80
N ALA A 100 -18.07 -13.32 8.30
CA ALA A 100 -17.30 -12.91 7.14
C ALA A 100 -15.78 -12.91 7.41
N ASP A 101 -15.34 -12.63 8.63
CA ASP A 101 -13.92 -12.73 9.01
C ASP A 101 -13.43 -14.17 8.92
N TYR A 102 -14.19 -15.12 9.46
CA TYR A 102 -13.84 -16.54 9.37
C TYR A 102 -13.86 -17.06 7.94
N VAL A 103 -14.79 -16.58 7.10
CA VAL A 103 -14.81 -16.90 5.67
C VAL A 103 -13.59 -16.31 4.96
N THR A 104 -13.22 -15.07 5.28
CA THR A 104 -12.05 -14.38 4.72
C THR A 104 -10.76 -15.10 5.10
N ALA A 105 -10.61 -15.45 6.38
CA ALA A 105 -9.49 -16.23 6.90
C ALA A 105 -9.39 -17.60 6.23
N ALA A 106 -10.50 -18.34 6.13
CA ALA A 106 -10.54 -19.63 5.43
C ALA A 106 -10.18 -19.47 3.95
N GLY A 107 -10.67 -18.44 3.28
CA GLY A 107 -10.34 -18.12 1.89
C GLY A 107 -8.85 -17.92 1.69
N PHE A 108 -8.18 -17.19 2.57
CA PHE A 108 -6.73 -17.03 2.57
C PHE A 108 -5.98 -18.34 2.82
N LEU A 109 -6.40 -19.16 3.78
CA LEU A 109 -5.76 -20.44 4.06
C LEU A 109 -5.88 -21.41 2.87
N VAL A 110 -7.07 -21.48 2.27
CA VAL A 110 -7.33 -22.28 1.06
C VAL A 110 -6.48 -21.75 -0.11
N ALA A 111 -6.44 -20.44 -0.33
CA ALA A 111 -5.58 -19.83 -1.35
C ALA A 111 -4.10 -20.16 -1.13
N GLY A 112 -3.65 -20.15 0.13
CA GLY A 112 -2.31 -20.59 0.51
C GLY A 112 -1.99 -22.02 0.03
N ALA A 113 -2.91 -22.96 0.28
CA ALA A 113 -2.77 -24.34 -0.20
C ALA A 113 -2.79 -24.44 -1.73
N LEU A 114 -3.70 -23.73 -2.40
CA LEU A 114 -3.85 -23.74 -3.85
C LEU A 114 -2.64 -23.13 -4.57
N PHE A 115 -2.09 -22.04 -4.03
CA PHE A 115 -0.93 -21.37 -4.59
C PHE A 115 0.39 -22.09 -4.24
N TRP A 116 0.40 -23.01 -3.27
CA TRP A 116 1.63 -23.62 -2.74
C TRP A 116 2.55 -24.22 -3.79
N LYS A 117 2.01 -24.82 -4.85
CA LYS A 117 2.81 -25.41 -5.94
C LYS A 117 3.04 -24.47 -7.13
N LYS A 118 2.25 -23.40 -7.27
CA LYS A 118 2.26 -22.49 -8.42
C LYS A 118 3.07 -21.23 -8.16
N ASN A 119 2.89 -20.63 -6.99
CA ASN A 119 3.54 -19.40 -6.59
C ASN A 119 3.77 -19.39 -5.07
N LYS A 120 4.99 -19.71 -4.66
CA LYS A 120 5.38 -19.79 -3.24
C LYS A 120 5.22 -18.46 -2.50
N ARG A 121 5.43 -17.33 -3.18
CA ARG A 121 5.31 -15.98 -2.60
C ARG A 121 3.84 -15.67 -2.32
N ALA A 122 2.96 -15.89 -3.30
CA ALA A 122 1.51 -15.71 -3.11
C ALA A 122 0.94 -16.69 -2.07
N ALA A 123 1.46 -17.92 -2.04
CA ALA A 123 1.07 -18.91 -1.04
C ALA A 123 1.45 -18.46 0.38
N LEU A 124 2.69 -18.02 0.58
CA LEU A 124 3.14 -17.50 1.87
C LEU A 124 2.36 -16.25 2.27
N ALA A 125 2.15 -15.31 1.35
CA ALA A 125 1.33 -14.12 1.57
C ALA A 125 -0.07 -14.49 2.06
N SER A 126 -0.70 -15.48 1.41
CA SER A 126 -2.05 -15.93 1.75
C SER A 126 -2.08 -16.58 3.13
N LEU A 127 -1.11 -17.43 3.46
CA LEU A 127 -1.04 -18.06 4.78
C LEU A 127 -0.79 -17.03 5.89
N LEU A 128 0.07 -16.03 5.65
CA LEU A 128 0.31 -14.94 6.61
C LEU A 128 -0.96 -14.12 6.85
N CYS A 129 -1.67 -13.74 5.78
CA CYS A 129 -2.93 -13.00 5.89
C CYS A 129 -3.98 -13.84 6.61
N GLY A 130 -4.15 -15.11 6.23
CA GLY A 130 -5.11 -16.02 6.85
C GLY A 130 -4.83 -16.27 8.33
N ALA A 131 -3.56 -16.41 8.71
CA ALA A 131 -3.16 -16.54 10.11
C ALA A 131 -3.40 -15.25 10.90
N ALA A 132 -3.12 -14.09 10.31
CA ALA A 132 -3.38 -12.80 10.94
C ALA A 132 -4.89 -12.57 11.16
N GLU A 133 -5.72 -12.76 10.13
CA GLU A 133 -7.18 -12.66 10.20
C GLU A 133 -7.75 -13.61 11.25
N THR A 134 -7.33 -14.88 11.23
CA THR A 134 -7.75 -15.88 12.24
C THR A 134 -7.34 -15.43 13.63
N GLY A 135 -6.11 -14.96 13.81
CA GLY A 135 -5.60 -14.50 15.10
C GLY A 135 -6.41 -13.31 15.63
N ILE A 136 -6.66 -12.31 14.79
CA ILE A 136 -7.45 -11.13 15.15
C ILE A 136 -8.88 -11.56 15.50
N ALA A 137 -9.53 -12.37 14.67
CA ALA A 137 -10.89 -12.89 14.92
C ALA A 137 -11.00 -13.62 16.26
N LEU A 138 -10.07 -14.53 16.55
CA LEU A 138 -10.05 -15.29 17.81
C LEU A 138 -9.81 -14.42 19.03
N LEU A 139 -9.12 -13.29 18.86
CA LEU A 139 -8.79 -12.35 19.93
C LEU A 139 -9.82 -11.22 20.08
N THR A 140 -10.88 -11.19 19.26
CA THR A 140 -11.88 -10.12 19.27
C THR A 140 -13.09 -10.46 20.13
N ASP A 141 -13.63 -9.47 20.83
CA ASP A 141 -14.81 -9.58 21.70
C ASP A 141 -16.16 -9.57 20.93
N TYR A 142 -16.30 -10.45 19.94
CA TYR A 142 -17.52 -10.62 19.16
C TYR A 142 -18.03 -12.08 19.14
N PRO A 143 -19.20 -12.38 18.55
CA PRO A 143 -19.68 -13.76 18.43
C PRO A 143 -18.68 -14.67 17.70
N GLY A 144 -18.17 -15.69 18.39
CA GLY A 144 -17.18 -16.62 17.84
C GLY A 144 -15.73 -16.29 18.18
N GLY A 145 -15.45 -15.18 18.87
CA GLY A 145 -14.15 -14.92 19.49
C GLY A 145 -13.83 -15.91 20.62
N VAL A 146 -12.56 -16.15 20.90
CA VAL A 146 -12.09 -17.11 21.92
C VAL A 146 -11.52 -16.40 23.15
N LYS A 147 -10.78 -15.32 22.95
CA LYS A 147 -10.26 -14.42 24.00
C LYS A 147 -10.64 -13.00 23.65
N ASN A 148 -11.13 -12.23 24.62
CA ASN A 148 -11.62 -10.87 24.40
C ASN A 148 -10.52 -9.84 24.64
N LEU A 149 -9.46 -9.86 23.82
CA LEU A 149 -8.32 -8.94 23.97
C LEU A 149 -8.42 -7.71 23.07
N ILE A 150 -9.15 -7.82 21.97
CA ILE A 150 -9.40 -6.77 20.99
C ILE A 150 -10.88 -6.41 21.08
N SER A 151 -11.19 -5.15 21.36
CA SER A 151 -12.59 -4.72 21.33
C SER A 151 -13.11 -4.64 19.90
N PHE A 152 -14.41 -4.86 19.69
CA PHE A 152 -14.98 -4.94 18.35
C PHE A 152 -14.87 -3.60 17.61
N PRO A 153 -15.04 -2.43 18.26
CA PRO A 153 -14.69 -1.16 17.63
C PRO A 153 -13.21 -1.00 17.29
N LEU A 154 -12.29 -1.62 18.06
CA LEU A 154 -10.87 -1.64 17.72
C LEU A 154 -10.58 -2.59 16.55
N HIS A 155 -11.21 -3.76 16.51
CA HIS A 155 -11.16 -4.69 15.38
C HIS A 155 -11.52 -3.98 14.07
N GLY A 156 -12.63 -3.23 14.04
CA GLY A 156 -13.02 -2.47 12.85
C GLY A 156 -12.00 -1.43 12.37
N LYS A 157 -11.17 -0.89 13.27
CA LYS A 157 -10.05 -0.01 12.89
C LYS A 157 -8.87 -0.82 12.34
N ILE A 158 -8.61 -1.98 12.95
CA ILE A 158 -7.58 -2.93 12.50
C ILE A 158 -7.89 -3.39 11.07
N ASP A 159 -9.16 -3.68 10.73
CA ASP A 159 -9.57 -4.14 9.40
C ASP A 159 -9.15 -3.19 8.28
N PHE A 160 -9.24 -1.87 8.49
CA PHE A 160 -8.76 -0.92 7.49
C PHE A 160 -7.25 -1.01 7.28
N GLY A 161 -6.49 -1.24 8.35
CA GLY A 161 -5.06 -1.50 8.29
C GLY A 161 -4.75 -2.83 7.59
N VAL A 162 -5.49 -3.89 7.91
CA VAL A 162 -5.36 -5.20 7.29
C VAL A 162 -5.71 -5.15 5.81
N ALA A 163 -6.79 -4.47 5.42
CA ALA A 163 -7.17 -4.25 4.03
C ALA A 163 -6.04 -3.57 3.24
N GLY A 164 -5.42 -2.52 3.81
CA GLY A 164 -4.27 -1.85 3.20
C GLY A 164 -3.06 -2.77 3.08
N MET A 165 -2.74 -3.51 4.14
CA MET A 165 -1.64 -4.48 4.15
C MET A 165 -1.84 -5.59 3.09
N VAL A 166 -3.05 -6.17 3.02
CA VAL A 166 -3.42 -7.20 2.03
C VAL A 166 -3.27 -6.66 0.61
N ALA A 167 -3.70 -5.43 0.33
CA ALA A 167 -3.52 -4.80 -0.98
C ALA A 167 -2.05 -4.65 -1.38
N ALA A 168 -1.16 -4.44 -0.40
CA ALA A 168 0.27 -4.24 -0.62
C ALA A 168 1.07 -5.55 -0.71
N MET A 169 0.49 -6.70 -0.32
CA MET A 169 1.19 -8.00 -0.31
C MET A 169 1.82 -8.38 -1.66
N PRO A 170 1.16 -8.21 -2.81
CA PRO A 170 1.77 -8.54 -4.10
C PRO A 170 3.05 -7.80 -4.40
N GLN A 171 3.09 -6.50 -4.09
CA GLN A 171 4.27 -5.64 -4.29
C GLN A 171 5.34 -5.96 -3.25
N PHE A 172 4.94 -6.11 -1.98
CA PHE A 172 5.85 -6.37 -0.88
C PHE A 172 6.61 -7.70 -1.06
N LEU A 173 5.94 -8.73 -1.56
CA LEU A 173 6.55 -10.05 -1.83
C LEU A 173 6.94 -10.24 -3.30
N ALA A 174 6.81 -9.20 -4.13
CA ALA A 174 7.19 -9.17 -5.54
C ALA A 174 6.67 -10.38 -6.34
N PHE A 175 5.36 -10.63 -6.33
CA PHE A 175 4.74 -11.61 -7.22
C PHE A 175 3.85 -10.94 -8.28
N GLU A 176 4.11 -11.30 -9.54
CA GLU A 176 3.59 -10.56 -10.70
C GLU A 176 2.35 -11.19 -11.36
N ASN A 177 1.97 -12.41 -10.98
CA ASN A 177 0.85 -13.10 -11.59
C ASN A 177 -0.48 -12.40 -11.28
N GLU A 178 -1.17 -11.98 -12.34
CA GLU A 178 -2.42 -11.22 -12.27
C GLU A 178 -3.57 -11.98 -11.58
N GLY A 179 -3.62 -13.31 -11.70
CA GLY A 179 -4.64 -14.12 -11.03
C GLY A 179 -4.47 -14.11 -9.51
N GLU A 180 -3.23 -14.28 -9.04
CA GLU A 180 -2.94 -14.24 -7.61
C GLU A 180 -3.05 -12.81 -7.05
N LYS A 181 -2.53 -11.80 -7.76
CA LYS A 181 -2.74 -10.38 -7.41
C LYS A 181 -4.23 -10.03 -7.28
N GLY A 182 -5.04 -10.49 -8.23
CA GLY A 182 -6.48 -10.27 -8.26
C GLY A 182 -7.16 -10.77 -6.98
N PHE A 183 -6.75 -11.93 -6.47
CA PHE A 183 -7.25 -12.46 -5.19
C PHE A 183 -6.98 -11.50 -4.02
N PHE A 184 -5.75 -11.00 -3.85
CA PHE A 184 -5.43 -10.05 -2.77
C PHE A 184 -6.20 -8.73 -2.93
N ARG A 185 -6.37 -8.24 -4.16
CA ARG A 185 -7.16 -7.03 -4.42
C ARG A 185 -8.61 -7.21 -4.02
N VAL A 186 -9.23 -8.33 -4.39
CA VAL A 186 -10.61 -8.65 -4.00
C VAL A 186 -10.73 -8.75 -2.49
N GLN A 187 -9.84 -9.49 -1.82
CA GLN A 187 -9.87 -9.62 -0.37
C GLN A 187 -9.72 -8.26 0.34
N SER A 188 -8.79 -7.41 -0.11
CA SER A 188 -8.61 -6.06 0.43
C SER A 188 -9.89 -5.21 0.34
N ILE A 189 -10.54 -5.21 -0.83
CA ILE A 189 -11.80 -4.49 -1.03
C ILE A 189 -12.90 -5.05 -0.14
N MET A 190 -12.98 -6.38 -0.02
CA MET A 190 -13.98 -7.05 0.82
C MET A 190 -13.80 -6.70 2.30
N ILE A 191 -12.58 -6.77 2.84
CA ILE A 191 -12.29 -6.44 4.25
C ILE A 191 -12.62 -4.97 4.54
N GLY A 192 -12.07 -4.04 3.74
CA GLY A 192 -12.31 -2.62 3.95
C GLY A 192 -13.78 -2.22 3.74
N GLY A 193 -14.44 -2.81 2.75
CA GLY A 193 -15.86 -2.60 2.49
C GLY A 193 -16.75 -3.14 3.60
N LEU A 194 -16.45 -4.33 4.11
CA LEU A 194 -17.16 -4.93 5.24
C LEU A 194 -17.01 -4.05 6.50
N ALA A 195 -15.80 -3.65 6.85
CA ALA A 195 -15.55 -2.75 7.98
C ALA A 195 -16.31 -1.42 7.82
N ALA A 196 -16.24 -0.81 6.64
CA ALA A 196 -16.96 0.42 6.37
C ALA A 196 -18.50 0.26 6.43
N ALA A 197 -19.06 -0.91 6.12
CA ALA A 197 -20.49 -1.20 6.24
C ALA A 197 -20.94 -1.72 7.63
N THR A 198 -20.01 -1.95 8.56
CA THR A 198 -20.30 -2.60 9.85
C THR A 198 -20.66 -1.63 10.97
N LYS A 199 -21.67 -2.01 11.76
CA LYS A 199 -22.04 -1.40 13.04
C LYS A 199 -21.15 -1.96 14.14
N PHE A 200 -20.16 -1.17 14.56
CA PHE A 200 -19.26 -1.53 15.66
C PHE A 200 -19.79 -0.99 16.99
N GLU A 201 -20.82 -1.65 17.50
CA GLU A 201 -21.31 -1.41 18.85
C GLU A 201 -20.53 -2.28 19.84
N PRO A 202 -20.18 -1.79 21.05
CA PRO A 202 -19.55 -2.62 22.07
C PRO A 202 -20.43 -3.81 22.41
N GLN A 203 -19.87 -5.01 22.28
CA GLN A 203 -20.63 -6.22 22.54
C GLN A 203 -20.60 -6.52 24.05
N GLN A 204 -21.77 -6.49 24.70
CA GLN A 204 -21.90 -7.14 26.00
C GLN A 204 -21.91 -8.65 25.77
N LEU A 205 -20.73 -9.26 25.80
CA LEU A 205 -20.62 -10.71 25.81
C LEU A 205 -21.23 -11.21 27.12
N SER A 206 -22.44 -11.77 27.02
CA SER A 206 -23.14 -12.41 28.13
C SER A 206 -22.32 -13.62 28.59
N GLY A 207 -21.54 -13.42 29.64
CA GLY A 207 -20.61 -14.41 30.15
C GLY A 207 -19.40 -13.70 30.71
N GLU A 208 -19.57 -13.11 31.90
CA GLU A 208 -18.49 -13.07 32.88
C GLU A 208 -17.84 -14.45 32.86
N ARG A 209 -16.68 -14.57 32.20
CA ARG A 209 -15.79 -15.68 32.46
C ARG A 209 -15.26 -15.36 33.85
N GLU A 210 -15.95 -15.89 34.86
CA GLU A 210 -15.59 -15.76 36.27
C GLU A 210 -14.07 -15.86 36.37
N GLU A 211 -13.46 -14.77 36.81
CA GLU A 211 -12.09 -14.78 37.28
C GLU A 211 -12.07 -15.82 38.40
N PRO A 212 -11.25 -16.88 38.33
CA PRO A 212 -11.16 -17.81 39.44
C PRO A 212 -10.67 -17.00 40.64
N GLU A 213 -11.61 -16.74 41.53
CA GLU A 213 -11.45 -16.09 42.82
C GLU A 213 -10.15 -16.64 43.42
N ARG A 214 -9.14 -15.77 43.55
CA ARG A 214 -7.90 -16.09 44.25
C ARG A 214 -8.23 -16.29 45.73
N LYS A 215 -8.83 -17.44 46.07
CA LYS A 215 -8.87 -17.99 47.42
C LYS A 215 -7.61 -18.84 47.60
N ALA A 216 -6.54 -18.15 47.97
CA ALA A 216 -5.46 -18.70 48.78
C ALA A 216 -5.41 -17.76 50.00
N ALA A 217 -6.00 -18.16 51.12
CA ALA A 217 -5.38 -18.98 52.16
C ALA A 217 -4.30 -18.18 52.91
#